data_AF-A0A7X9JDF6-F1
#
_entry.id   AF-A0A7X9JDF6-F1
#
_cell.length_a   1.000
_cell.length_b   1.000
_cell.length_c   1.000
_cell.angle_alpha   90.00
_cell.angle_beta   90.00
_cell.angle_gamma   90.00
#
_symmetry.space_group_name_H-M   'P 1'
#
loop_
_entity.id
_entity.type
_entity.pdbx_description
1 polymer ?
#
loop_
_entity_poly.entity_id
_entity_poly.type
_entity_poly.pdbx_seq_one_letter_code
_entity_poly.pdbx_strand_id
1 'polypeptide(L)'
;MFLNCDINREIILHSGYEKIFIPPFTSDTGGAVGAGLYAAFHSLKNIPENKKVFSPYLGPEYKNEEIFTIIKKHSVSYTKLEYPWKKAGEYLRDNKIVGWFQGRVEAGPRALGNRSILANPFSRETRDRLNLKIKGREYFR
;
A
#
# COMPACT_ATOMS: atom_id res chain seq x y z
N MET A 1 14.10 -11.80 5.54
CA MET A 1 14.50 -12.45 4.27
C MET A 1 13.56 -12.07 3.13
N PHE A 2 12.28 -12.45 3.17
CA PHE A 2 11.34 -12.27 2.05
C PHE A 2 10.78 -10.84 1.82
N LEU A 3 11.25 -9.83 2.57
CA LEU A 3 11.03 -8.42 2.21
C LEU A 3 12.02 -7.95 1.13
N ASN A 4 13.02 -8.77 0.80
CA ASN A 4 13.98 -8.52 -0.27
C ASN A 4 13.39 -9.03 -1.60
N CYS A 5 13.03 -8.10 -2.47
CA CYS A 5 12.43 -8.42 -3.77
C CYS A 5 13.40 -9.13 -4.72
N ASP A 6 14.71 -8.90 -4.60
CA ASP A 6 15.73 -9.55 -5.43
C ASP A 6 15.86 -11.03 -5.06
N ILE A 7 15.89 -11.35 -3.76
CA ILE A 7 15.86 -12.74 -3.29
C ILE A 7 14.57 -13.42 -3.75
N ASN A 8 13.43 -12.75 -3.61
CA ASN A 8 12.14 -13.30 -4.05
C ASN A 8 12.14 -13.58 -5.56
N ARG A 9 12.77 -12.71 -6.36
CA ARG A 9 12.93 -12.91 -7.80
C ARG A 9 13.76 -14.17 -8.11
N GLU A 10 14.89 -14.36 -7.45
CA GLU A 10 15.72 -15.56 -7.66
C GLU A 10 15.00 -16.84 -7.26
N ILE A 11 14.22 -16.82 -6.17
CA ILE A 11 13.38 -17.96 -5.78
C ILE A 11 12.35 -18.25 -6.88
N ILE A 12 11.68 -17.23 -7.42
CA ILE A 12 10.70 -17.41 -8.49
C ILE A 12 11.34 -18.04 -9.74
N LEU A 13 12.56 -17.64 -10.10
CA LEU A 13 13.21 -18.12 -11.32
C LEU A 13 13.85 -19.51 -11.16
N HIS A 14 14.34 -19.86 -9.98
CA HIS A 14 15.25 -21.00 -9.81
C HIS A 14 14.75 -22.10 -8.86
N SER A 15 13.65 -21.89 -8.13
CA SER A 15 13.17 -22.88 -7.15
C SER A 15 12.47 -24.10 -7.75
N GLY A 16 12.02 -24.02 -9.01
CA GLY A 16 11.21 -25.07 -9.65
C GLY A 16 9.76 -25.15 -9.16
N TYR A 17 9.31 -24.25 -8.27
CA TYR A 17 7.92 -24.21 -7.83
C TYR A 17 7.02 -23.57 -8.91
N GLU A 18 5.89 -24.20 -9.20
CA GLU A 18 4.89 -23.69 -10.14
C GLU A 18 4.13 -22.46 -9.58
N LYS A 19 3.87 -22.47 -8.27
CA LYS A 19 3.07 -21.43 -7.59
C LYS A 19 3.77 -20.99 -6.31
N ILE A 20 4.04 -19.70 -6.23
CA ILE A 20 4.71 -19.08 -5.09
C ILE A 20 3.83 -17.95 -4.57
N PHE A 21 3.59 -17.95 -3.26
CA PHE A 21 2.87 -16.89 -2.57
C PHE A 21 3.74 -16.35 -1.43
N ILE A 22 4.00 -15.04 -1.47
CA ILE A 22 4.77 -14.32 -0.45
C ILE A 22 3.85 -13.22 0.11
N PRO A 23 3.42 -13.29 1.38
CA PRO A 23 2.55 -12.28 1.95
C PRO A 23 3.31 -10.95 2.16
N PRO A 24 2.61 -9.79 2.21
CA PRO A 24 3.24 -8.47 2.35
C PRO A 24 3.82 -8.21 3.75
N PHE A 25 3.54 -9.06 4.73
CA PHE A 25 3.96 -8.94 6.12
C PHE A 25 4.94 -10.08 6.53
N THR A 26 5.96 -10.36 5.72
CA THR A 26 6.95 -11.43 5.97
C THR A 26 7.96 -11.15 7.10
N SER A 27 7.81 -10.04 7.82
CA SER A 27 8.56 -9.75 9.05
C SER A 27 7.80 -10.26 10.28
N ASP A 28 8.35 -10.03 11.48
CA ASP A 28 7.73 -10.41 12.77
C ASP A 28 6.29 -9.89 12.93
N THR A 29 5.94 -8.78 12.25
CA THR A 29 4.58 -8.25 12.16
C THR A 29 3.57 -9.24 11.58
N GLY A 30 3.99 -10.20 10.76
CA GLY A 30 3.16 -11.27 10.23
C GLY A 30 2.86 -12.40 11.21
N GLY A 31 3.60 -12.49 12.33
CA GLY A 31 3.43 -13.56 13.31
C GLY A 31 2.03 -13.57 13.93
N ALA A 32 1.50 -12.40 14.26
CA ALA A 32 0.12 -12.26 14.76
C ALA A 32 -0.92 -12.73 13.74
N VAL A 33 -0.72 -12.43 12.46
CA VAL A 33 -1.60 -12.90 11.37
C VAL A 33 -1.52 -14.41 11.25
N GLY A 34 -0.30 -14.98 11.27
CA GLY A 34 -0.08 -16.43 11.22
C GLY A 34 -0.73 -17.16 12.39
N ALA A 35 -0.57 -16.65 13.62
CA ALA A 35 -1.21 -17.22 14.81
C ALA A 35 -2.74 -17.17 14.73
N GLY A 36 -3.30 -16.06 14.23
CA GLY A 36 -4.74 -15.94 14.00
C GLY A 36 -5.26 -16.91 12.94
N LEU A 37 -4.53 -17.09 11.83
CA LEU A 37 -4.87 -18.07 10.79
C LEU A 37 -4.77 -19.50 11.31
N TYR A 38 -3.74 -19.83 12.09
CA TYR A 38 -3.57 -21.13 12.71
C TYR A 38 -4.72 -21.45 13.67
N ALA A 39 -5.04 -20.53 14.59
CA ALA A 39 -6.16 -20.68 15.50
C ALA A 39 -7.48 -20.83 14.73
N ALA A 40 -7.71 -20.00 13.70
CA ALA A 40 -8.90 -20.09 12.86
C ALA A 40 -9.01 -21.44 12.15
N PHE A 41 -7.91 -21.98 11.61
CA PHE A 41 -7.89 -23.29 10.95
C PHE A 41 -8.23 -24.44 11.91
N HIS A 42 -7.77 -24.37 13.16
CA HIS A 42 -8.04 -25.41 14.17
C HIS A 42 -9.40 -25.26 14.85
N SER A 43 -9.88 -24.03 15.05
CA SER A 43 -11.15 -23.76 15.76
C SER A 43 -12.36 -23.71 14.82
N LEU A 44 -12.19 -23.31 13.56
CA LEU A 44 -13.28 -23.28 12.59
C LEU A 44 -13.26 -24.57 11.78
N LYS A 45 -14.31 -25.39 11.94
CA LYS A 45 -14.51 -26.61 11.13
C LYS A 45 -14.52 -26.31 9.62
N ASN A 46 -14.92 -25.10 9.23
CA ASN A 46 -14.86 -24.59 7.86
C ASN A 46 -14.56 -23.08 7.86
N ILE A 47 -13.54 -22.66 7.11
CA ILE A 47 -13.29 -21.23 6.85
C ILE A 47 -14.27 -20.76 5.76
N PRO A 48 -15.08 -19.71 5.99
CA PRO A 48 -15.99 -19.16 5.00
C PRO A 48 -15.27 -18.76 3.70
N GLU A 49 -15.88 -19.02 2.54
CA GLU A 49 -15.24 -18.78 1.23
C GLU A 49 -14.80 -17.32 1.03
N ASN A 50 -15.62 -16.37 1.50
CA ASN A 50 -15.33 -14.94 1.46
C ASN A 50 -14.16 -14.51 2.37
N LYS A 51 -13.64 -15.42 3.21
CA LYS A 51 -12.47 -15.22 4.08
C LYS A 51 -11.22 -15.93 3.57
N LYS A 52 -11.31 -16.68 2.46
CA LYS A 52 -10.17 -17.35 1.83
C LYS A 52 -9.40 -16.43 0.87
N VAL A 53 -9.99 -15.30 0.48
CA VAL A 53 -9.34 -14.32 -0.39
C VAL A 53 -8.39 -13.44 0.43
N PHE A 54 -7.12 -13.45 0.05
CA PHE A 54 -6.10 -12.62 0.67
C PHE A 54 -6.31 -11.14 0.32
N SER A 55 -6.24 -10.26 1.31
CA SER A 55 -6.21 -8.81 1.12
C SER A 55 -5.12 -8.19 2.01
N PRO A 56 -4.26 -7.31 1.47
CA PRO A 56 -3.29 -6.59 2.27
C PRO A 56 -3.95 -5.48 3.10
N TYR A 57 -5.20 -5.10 2.82
CA TYR A 57 -5.85 -3.93 3.42
C TYR A 57 -6.51 -4.26 4.77
N LEU A 58 -5.69 -4.61 5.76
CA LEU A 58 -6.15 -5.11 7.06
C LEU A 58 -6.27 -4.01 8.11
N GLY A 59 -5.63 -2.86 7.92
CA GLY A 59 -5.62 -1.77 8.88
C GLY A 59 -6.91 -0.95 8.92
N PRO A 60 -6.92 0.16 9.68
CA PRO A 60 -8.10 1.01 9.85
C PRO A 60 -8.50 1.70 8.55
N GLU A 61 -9.79 1.99 8.44
CA GLU A 61 -10.36 2.89 7.44
C GLU A 61 -10.89 4.12 8.16
N TYR A 62 -10.83 5.27 7.48
CA TYR A 62 -11.30 6.54 8.02
C TYR A 62 -12.45 7.03 7.18
N LYS A 63 -13.54 7.40 7.83
CA LYS A 63 -14.72 7.91 7.14
C LYS A 63 -14.48 9.34 6.67
N ASN A 64 -15.20 9.75 5.63
CA ASN A 64 -15.08 11.09 5.08
C ASN A 64 -15.41 12.18 6.13
N GLU A 65 -16.33 11.92 7.05
CA GLU A 65 -16.71 12.86 8.11
C GLU A 65 -15.53 13.14 9.06
N GLU A 66 -14.76 12.12 9.41
CA GLU A 66 -13.55 12.27 10.22
C GLU A 66 -12.49 13.09 9.48
N ILE A 67 -12.29 12.80 8.19
CA ILE A 67 -11.35 13.52 7.32
C ILE A 67 -11.75 15.00 7.21
N PHE A 68 -13.03 15.30 6.93
CA PHE A 68 -13.51 16.67 6.81
C PHE A 68 -13.40 17.44 8.13
N THR A 69 -13.57 16.77 9.27
CA THR A 69 -13.41 17.38 10.59
C THR A 69 -11.96 17.84 10.80
N ILE A 70 -10.99 17.01 10.41
CA ILE A 70 -9.57 17.35 10.47
C ILE A 70 -9.23 18.50 9.50
N ILE A 71 -9.72 18.44 8.26
CA ILE A 71 -9.48 19.49 7.26
C ILE A 71 -10.00 20.85 7.76
N LYS A 72 -11.22 20.89 8.32
CA LYS A 72 -11.81 22.10 8.91
C LYS A 72 -11.00 22.59 10.11
N LYS A 73 -10.59 21.69 11.01
CA LYS A 73 -9.77 22.02 12.18
C LYS A 73 -8.46 22.72 11.79
N HIS A 74 -7.83 22.29 10.69
CA HIS A 74 -6.59 22.87 10.20
C HIS A 74 -6.79 24.04 9.21
N SER A 75 -8.03 24.47 8.95
CA SER A 75 -8.37 25.56 8.03
C SER A 75 -7.73 25.40 6.63
N VAL A 76 -7.60 24.15 6.16
CA VAL A 76 -7.01 23.85 4.85
C VAL A 76 -8.07 24.03 3.77
N SER A 77 -7.73 24.74 2.69
CA SER A 77 -8.62 24.85 1.53
C SER A 77 -8.74 23.49 0.82
N TYR A 78 -9.97 23.11 0.49
CA TYR A 78 -10.25 21.84 -0.17
C TYR A 78 -11.36 21.98 -1.19
N THR A 79 -11.36 21.06 -2.15
CA THR A 79 -12.44 20.92 -3.13
C THR A 79 -12.88 19.46 -3.13
N LYS A 80 -14.19 19.24 -2.98
CA LYS A 80 -14.75 17.91 -3.12
C LYS A 80 -14.80 17.54 -4.60
N LEU A 81 -14.18 16.42 -4.94
CA LEU A 81 -14.16 15.89 -6.30
C LEU A 81 -15.03 14.63 -6.36
N GLU A 82 -15.84 14.50 -7.41
CA GLU A 82 -16.60 13.28 -7.69
C GLU A 82 -15.68 12.15 -8.16
N TYR A 83 -14.70 12.50 -9.01
CA TYR A 83 -13.75 11.56 -9.61
C TYR A 83 -12.29 11.92 -9.26
N PRO A 84 -11.85 11.73 -8.00
CA PRO A 84 -10.52 12.11 -7.56
C PRO A 84 -9.40 11.42 -8.34
N TRP A 85 -9.59 10.18 -8.79
CA TRP A 85 -8.60 9.44 -9.59
C TRP A 85 -8.34 10.06 -10.96
N LYS A 86 -9.38 10.61 -11.60
CA LYS A 86 -9.23 11.31 -12.89
C LYS A 86 -8.37 12.56 -12.70
N LYS A 87 -8.63 13.32 -11.62
CA LYS A 87 -7.85 14.52 -11.31
C LYS A 87 -6.40 14.19 -10.92
N ALA A 88 -6.21 13.11 -10.18
CA ALA A 88 -4.87 12.60 -9.89
C ALA A 88 -4.13 12.23 -11.18
N GLY A 89 -4.77 11.57 -12.14
CA GLY A 89 -4.18 11.26 -13.45
C GLY A 89 -3.72 12.51 -14.22
N GLU A 90 -4.55 13.56 -14.24
CA GLU A 90 -4.17 14.86 -14.81
C GLU A 90 -2.94 15.45 -14.10
N TYR A 91 -2.95 15.46 -12.77
CA TYR A 91 -1.82 15.96 -11.98
C TYR A 91 -0.53 15.16 -12.23
N LEU A 92 -0.62 13.83 -12.32
CA LEU A 92 0.51 12.98 -12.64
C LEU A 92 1.04 13.26 -14.05
N ARG A 93 0.16 13.42 -15.03
CA ARG A 93 0.56 13.80 -16.40
C ARG A 93 1.29 15.13 -16.41
N ASP A 94 0.86 16.08 -15.59
CA ASP A 94 1.49 17.40 -15.43
C ASP A 94 2.71 17.38 -14.49
N ASN A 95 3.30 16.19 -14.25
CA ASN A 95 4.46 15.98 -13.38
C ASN A 95 4.29 16.49 -11.94
N LYS A 96 3.07 16.54 -11.41
CA LYS A 96 2.82 16.84 -9.99
C LYS A 96 2.98 15.58 -9.15
N ILE A 97 3.28 15.80 -7.87
CA ILE A 97 3.34 14.73 -6.87
C ILE A 97 2.05 14.77 -6.06
N VAL A 98 1.38 13.64 -5.93
CA VAL A 98 0.05 13.53 -5.33
C VAL A 98 0.13 12.65 -4.08
N GLY A 99 -0.20 13.23 -2.93
CA GLY A 99 -0.51 12.43 -1.74
C GLY A 99 -1.85 11.72 -1.94
N TRP A 100 -1.88 10.41 -1.75
CA TRP A 100 -3.03 9.58 -2.03
C TRP A 100 -3.42 8.77 -0.80
N PHE A 101 -4.64 9.04 -0.30
CA PHE A 101 -5.19 8.48 0.93
C PHE A 101 -6.62 8.01 0.66
N GLN A 102 -6.86 6.71 0.78
CA GLN A 102 -8.19 6.11 0.59
C GLN A 102 -8.31 4.78 1.33
N GLY A 103 -9.53 4.38 1.68
CA GLY A 103 -9.85 3.05 2.20
C GLY A 103 -9.02 2.59 3.41
N ARG A 104 -8.98 1.27 3.60
CA ARG A 104 -8.24 0.60 4.67
C ARG A 104 -6.72 0.66 4.45
N VAL A 105 -5.97 0.88 5.54
CA VAL A 105 -4.50 0.87 5.52
C VAL A 105 -3.95 -0.51 5.11
N GLU A 106 -2.91 -0.50 4.30
CA GLU A 106 -2.14 -1.68 3.92
C GLU A 106 -1.34 -2.26 5.09
N ALA A 107 -1.28 -3.59 5.18
CA ALA A 107 -0.40 -4.31 6.08
C ALA A 107 0.97 -4.51 5.43
N GLY A 108 2.02 -4.31 6.24
CA GLY A 108 3.41 -4.42 5.80
C GLY A 108 4.07 -3.07 5.48
N PRO A 109 5.35 -3.08 5.10
CA PRO A 109 6.16 -1.87 4.98
C PRO A 109 6.02 -1.15 3.64
N ARG A 110 5.19 -1.66 2.72
CA ARG A 110 5.03 -1.13 1.36
C ARG A 110 3.65 -0.52 1.21
N ALA A 111 3.61 0.69 0.67
CA ALA A 111 2.37 1.31 0.23
C ALA A 111 1.89 0.62 -1.06
N LEU A 112 0.59 0.30 -1.13
CA LEU A 112 -0.04 -0.39 -2.26
C LEU A 112 -1.24 0.40 -2.82
N GLY A 113 -1.25 1.72 -2.63
CA GLY A 113 -2.26 2.62 -3.21
C GLY A 113 -3.33 3.14 -2.25
N ASN A 114 -3.27 2.84 -0.96
CA ASN A 114 -4.18 3.40 0.05
C ASN A 114 -3.48 4.42 0.95
N ARG A 115 -2.17 4.29 1.19
CA ARG A 115 -1.35 5.30 1.90
C ARG A 115 -0.09 5.60 1.08
N SER A 116 -0.27 6.28 -0.05
CA SER A 116 0.76 6.38 -1.09
C SER A 116 1.10 7.82 -1.47
N ILE A 117 2.32 8.00 -1.98
CA ILE A 117 2.71 9.20 -2.72
C ILE A 117 2.87 8.78 -4.17
N LEU A 118 2.04 9.33 -5.04
CA LEU A 118 2.01 9.04 -6.46
C LEU A 118 2.84 10.08 -7.22
N ALA A 119 3.55 9.63 -8.24
CA ALA A 119 4.39 10.44 -9.11
C ALA A 119 4.39 9.86 -10.52
N ASN A 120 4.68 10.70 -11.52
CA ASN A 120 4.76 10.26 -12.90
C ASN A 120 5.91 9.25 -13.08
N PRO A 121 5.64 7.99 -13.49
CA PRO A 121 6.69 6.99 -13.67
C PRO A 121 7.58 7.27 -14.89
N PHE A 122 7.14 8.10 -15.84
CA PHE A 122 7.87 8.39 -17.07
C PHE A 122 8.81 9.59 -16.95
N SER A 123 8.74 10.35 -15.85
CA SER A 123 9.57 11.55 -15.64
C SER A 123 10.68 11.27 -14.64
N ARG A 124 11.92 11.18 -15.13
CA ARG A 124 13.12 11.04 -14.29
C ARG A 124 13.25 12.22 -13.32
N GLU A 125 12.97 13.43 -13.78
CA GLU A 125 12.99 14.63 -12.95
C GLU A 125 11.99 14.54 -11.78
N THR A 126 10.78 14.03 -12.04
CA THR A 126 9.77 13.87 -10.98
C THR A 126 10.19 12.82 -9.95
N ARG A 127 10.80 11.71 -10.40
CA ARG A 127 11.40 10.70 -9.52
C ARG A 127 12.47 11.32 -8.62
N ASP A 128 13.40 12.07 -9.21
CA ASP A 128 14.51 12.68 -8.48
C ASP A 128 13.99 13.72 -7.47
N ARG A 129 13.01 14.54 -7.87
CA ARG A 129 12.33 15.48 -6.96
C ARG A 129 11.63 14.76 -5.80
N LEU A 130 10.95 13.64 -6.06
CA LEU A 130 10.28 12.84 -5.02
C LEU A 130 11.29 12.29 -4.01
N ASN A 131 12.40 11.73 -4.49
CA ASN A 131 13.42 11.12 -3.63
C ASN A 131 14.16 12.17 -2.80
N LEU A 132 14.63 13.26 -3.45
CA LEU A 132 15.48 14.27 -2.82
C LEU A 132 14.69 15.24 -1.95
N LYS A 133 13.56 15.78 -2.44
CA LYS A 133 12.87 16.88 -1.75
C LYS A 133 11.77 16.42 -0.80
N ILE A 134 11.13 15.29 -1.06
CA ILE A 134 9.94 14.85 -0.30
C ILE A 134 10.29 13.71 0.64
N LYS A 135 10.98 12.68 0.16
CA LYS A 135 11.33 11.51 0.99
C LYS A 135 12.66 11.66 1.72
N GLY A 136 13.50 12.62 1.32
CA GLY A 136 14.84 12.82 1.88
C GLY A 136 15.72 11.57 1.76
N ARG A 137 15.56 10.80 0.67
CA ARG A 137 16.29 9.55 0.42
C ARG A 137 17.40 9.76 -0.61
N GLU A 138 18.44 8.94 -0.52
CA GLU A 138 19.57 8.93 -1.44
C GLU A 138 19.15 8.71 -2.90
N TYR A 139 19.90 9.28 -3.85
CA TYR A 139 19.52 9.41 -5.27
C TYR A 139 19.36 8.09 -6.03
N PHE A 140 19.93 6.99 -5.53
CA PHE A 140 19.95 5.68 -6.20
C PHE A 140 18.71 4.82 -5.93
N ARG A 141 17.75 5.33 -5.15
CA ARG A 141 16.57 4.59 -4.69
C ARG A 141 15.28 4.93 -5.44
#